data_AF-A0A2S8NWJ8-F1
#
_entry.id   AF-A0A2S8NWJ8-F1
#
_cell.length_a   1.000
_cell.length_b   1.000
_cell.length_c   1.000
_cell.angle_alpha   90.00
_cell.angle_beta   90.00
_cell.angle_gamma   90.00
#
_symmetry.space_group_name_H-M   'P 1'
#
loop_
_entity.id
_entity.type
_entity.pdbx_description
1 polymer ?
#
loop_
_entity_poly.entity_id
_entity_poly.type
_entity_poly.pdbx_seq_one_letter_code
_entity_poly.pdbx_strand_id
1 'polypeptide(L)'
;MNESTNDFIYYATWIMIFIIALGSASFELDHQQRYQASIQEVSNMDYRLFTTSGSIEDETYSGAEVLQSIQRIQKIGANIQVEGITFTQSIDIDNTDVSMINLKKSYRTKYVRNTAGLITTIIFT
;
A
#
# COMPACT_ATOMS: atom_id res chain seq x y z
N MET A 1 47.35 6.76 -45.98
CA MET A 1 47.55 7.26 -44.60
C MET A 1 46.30 7.92 -43.97
N ASN A 2 45.18 8.10 -44.69
CA ASN A 2 43.97 8.73 -44.14
C ASN A 2 42.91 7.72 -43.62
N GLU A 3 42.89 6.50 -44.16
CA GLU A 3 41.99 5.42 -43.72
C GLU A 3 42.24 4.99 -42.28
N SER A 4 43.51 4.76 -41.92
CA SER A 4 43.88 4.32 -40.57
C SER A 4 43.53 5.34 -39.48
N THR A 5 43.48 6.64 -39.82
CA THR A 5 43.08 7.71 -38.88
C THR A 5 41.57 7.75 -38.70
N ASN A 6 40.80 7.57 -39.78
CA ASN A 6 39.34 7.50 -39.71
C ASN A 6 38.88 6.26 -38.93
N ASP A 7 39.46 5.09 -39.20
CA ASP A 7 39.13 3.85 -38.50
C ASP A 7 39.43 3.97 -36.99
N PHE A 8 40.55 4.60 -36.63
CA PHE A 8 40.88 4.86 -35.23
C PHE A 8 39.84 5.75 -34.53
N ILE A 9 39.34 6.79 -35.21
CA ILE A 9 38.29 7.67 -34.68
C ILE A 9 36.98 6.90 -34.49
N TYR A 10 36.61 6.01 -35.42
CA TYR A 10 35.41 5.18 -35.30
C TYR A 10 35.49 4.20 -34.12
N TYR A 11 36.61 3.49 -33.97
CA TYR A 11 36.80 2.58 -32.83
C TYR A 11 36.81 3.33 -31.48
N ALA A 12 37.46 4.49 -31.41
CA ALA A 12 37.45 5.32 -30.21
C ALA A 12 36.04 5.78 -29.82
N THR A 13 35.23 6.14 -30.81
CA THR A 13 33.84 6.58 -30.59
C THR A 13 32.96 5.42 -30.10
N TRP A 14 33.10 4.24 -30.69
CA TRP A 14 32.36 3.03 -30.27
C TRP A 14 32.66 2.65 -28.83
N ILE A 15 33.92 2.68 -28.42
CA ILE A 15 34.34 2.39 -27.04
C ILE A 15 33.75 3.42 -26.07
N MET A 16 33.77 4.71 -26.44
CA MET A 16 33.23 5.76 -25.58
C MET A 16 31.72 5.61 -25.36
N ILE A 17 30.94 5.32 -26.42
CA ILE A 17 29.50 5.08 -26.33
C ILE A 17 29.21 3.86 -25.44
N PHE A 18 30.00 2.79 -25.57
CA PHE A 18 29.83 1.57 -24.76
C PHE A 18 30.06 1.83 -23.27
N ILE A 19 31.10 2.60 -22.93
CA ILE A 19 31.41 2.95 -21.53
C ILE A 19 30.31 3.83 -20.94
N ILE A 20 29.80 4.81 -21.69
CA ILE A 20 28.70 5.69 -21.26
C ILE A 20 27.44 4.86 -20.99
N ALA A 21 27.09 3.91 -21.87
CA ALA A 21 25.92 3.05 -21.71
C ALA A 21 26.02 2.11 -20.50
N LEU A 22 27.20 1.54 -20.23
CA LEU A 22 27.42 0.72 -19.03
C LEU A 22 27.31 1.55 -17.74
N GLY A 23 27.83 2.77 -17.76
CA GLY A 23 27.77 3.71 -16.64
C GLY A 23 26.33 4.12 -16.31
N SER A 24 25.53 4.46 -17.33
CA SER A 24 24.12 4.84 -17.13
C SER A 24 23.28 3.66 -16.61
N ALA A 25 23.48 2.46 -17.15
CA ALA A 25 22.74 1.27 -16.71
C ALA A 25 23.02 0.91 -15.24
N SER A 26 24.26 1.07 -14.78
CA SER A 26 24.63 0.78 -13.40
C SER A 26 24.07 1.81 -12.41
N PHE A 27 24.03 3.08 -12.81
CA PHE A 27 23.52 4.17 -11.97
C PHE A 27 21.99 4.12 -11.82
N GLU A 28 21.27 3.72 -12.88
CA GLU A 28 19.81 3.68 -12.89
C GLU A 28 19.24 2.54 -12.02
N LEU A 29 19.97 1.43 -11.88
CA LEU A 29 19.59 0.31 -11.00
C LEU A 29 19.59 0.72 -9.51
N ASP A 30 20.58 1.50 -9.07
CA ASP A 30 20.67 1.97 -7.68
C ASP A 30 19.55 2.98 -7.33
N HIS A 31 19.16 3.82 -8.30
CA HIS A 31 18.05 4.75 -8.10
C HIS A 31 16.71 4.02 -8.04
N GLN A 32 16.44 3.07 -8.93
CA GLN A 32 15.19 2.30 -8.92
C GLN A 32 14.97 1.54 -7.61
N GLN A 33 16.01 0.94 -7.03
CA GLN A 33 15.90 0.22 -5.76
C GLN A 33 15.51 1.13 -4.60
N ARG A 34 16.05 2.37 -4.55
CA ARG A 34 15.70 3.35 -3.50
C ARG A 34 14.28 3.90 -3.65
N TYR A 35 13.78 4.07 -4.88
CA TYR A 35 12.39 4.46 -5.11
C TYR A 35 11.40 3.34 -4.73
N GLN A 36 11.71 2.08 -5.05
CA GLN A 36 10.86 0.96 -4.63
C GLN A 36 10.84 0.78 -3.11
N ALA A 37 11.99 0.92 -2.44
CA ALA A 37 12.08 0.84 -0.98
C ALA A 37 11.24 1.94 -0.29
N SER A 38 11.32 3.19 -0.79
CA SER A 38 10.54 4.30 -0.22
C SER A 38 9.03 4.17 -0.49
N ILE A 39 8.61 3.69 -1.67
CA ILE A 39 7.18 3.37 -1.93
C ILE A 39 6.68 2.27 -0.99
N GLN A 40 7.50 1.24 -0.76
CA GLN A 40 7.13 0.13 0.10
C GLN A 40 7.11 0.51 1.59
N GLU A 41 7.99 1.41 2.02
CA GLU A 41 7.99 1.98 3.36
C GLU A 41 6.78 2.89 3.58
N VAL A 42 6.44 3.77 2.63
CA VAL A 42 5.23 4.60 2.69
C VAL A 42 3.96 3.74 2.71
N SER A 43 3.87 2.70 1.88
CA SER A 43 2.74 1.76 1.88
C SER A 43 2.58 1.02 3.22
N ASN A 44 3.67 0.74 3.92
CA ASN A 44 3.64 0.09 5.24
C ASN A 44 3.41 1.07 6.39
N MET A 45 3.82 2.33 6.22
CA MET A 45 3.68 3.38 7.25
C MET A 45 2.27 3.98 7.26
N ASP A 46 1.61 4.09 6.10
CA ASP A 46 0.21 4.53 5.98
C ASP A 46 -0.75 3.60 6.75
N TYR A 47 -0.38 2.32 6.89
CA TYR A 47 -1.13 1.35 7.68
C TYR A 47 -0.90 1.47 9.21
N ARG A 48 0.16 2.15 9.65
CA ARG A 48 0.57 2.24 11.07
C ARG A 48 0.29 3.60 11.73
N LEU A 49 -0.08 4.63 10.99
CA LEU A 49 -0.13 6.02 11.50
C LEU A 49 -1.51 6.56 11.93
N PHE A 50 -2.56 5.75 11.98
CA PHE A 50 -3.77 6.10 12.75
C PHE A 50 -3.64 5.70 14.23
N THR A 51 -2.51 6.05 14.86
CA THR A 51 -2.41 6.14 16.31
C THR A 51 -2.31 7.61 16.69
N THR A 52 -3.29 8.43 16.28
CA THR A 52 -3.43 9.75 16.88
C THR A 52 -3.88 9.54 18.32
N SER A 53 -2.95 9.75 19.26
CA SER A 53 -3.26 9.84 20.69
C SER A 53 -3.85 11.23 20.94
N GLY A 54 -5.04 11.47 20.43
CA GLY A 54 -5.67 12.78 20.47
C GLY A 54 -7.18 12.65 20.33
N SER A 55 -7.87 12.66 21.48
CA SER A 55 -9.32 12.65 21.64
C SER A 55 -10.04 11.46 20.99
N ILE A 56 -10.88 10.78 21.79
CA ILE A 56 -11.85 9.82 21.27
C ILE A 56 -12.94 10.65 20.60
N GLU A 57 -12.63 11.30 19.48
CA GLU A 57 -13.66 11.75 18.57
C GLU A 57 -14.21 10.49 17.91
N ASP A 58 -15.52 10.35 17.97
CA ASP A 58 -16.23 9.24 17.37
C ASP A 58 -16.01 9.28 15.85
N GLU A 59 -15.00 8.54 15.37
CA GLU A 59 -14.70 8.43 13.96
C GLU A 59 -15.93 7.88 13.24
N THR A 60 -16.48 8.73 12.38
CA THR A 60 -17.71 8.44 11.66
C THR A 60 -17.34 8.14 10.22
N TYR A 61 -17.69 6.94 9.75
CA TYR A 61 -17.42 6.47 8.40
C TYR A 61 -18.73 6.34 7.62
N SER A 62 -18.69 6.64 6.33
CA SER A 62 -19.80 6.33 5.42
C SER A 62 -19.91 4.82 5.19
N GLY A 63 -21.11 4.34 4.85
CA GLY A 63 -21.29 2.93 4.50
C GLY A 63 -20.43 2.47 3.32
N ALA A 64 -20.02 3.37 2.42
CA ALA A 64 -19.07 3.07 1.36
C ALA A 64 -17.66 2.75 1.91
N GLU A 65 -17.19 3.50 2.90
CA GLU A 65 -15.91 3.25 3.56
C GLU A 65 -15.95 1.97 4.42
N VAL A 66 -17.09 1.67 5.04
CA VAL A 66 -17.30 0.41 5.76
C VAL A 66 -17.24 -0.77 4.78
N LEU A 67 -17.90 -0.67 3.63
CA LEU A 67 -17.87 -1.71 2.60
C LEU A 67 -16.45 -1.91 2.05
N GLN A 68 -15.73 -0.82 1.79
CA GLN A 68 -14.32 -0.88 1.37
C GLN A 68 -13.45 -1.56 2.43
N SER A 69 -13.72 -1.30 3.72
CA SER A 69 -13.01 -1.93 4.83
C SER A 69 -13.26 -3.44 4.88
N ILE A 70 -14.50 -3.89 4.63
CA ILE A 70 -14.84 -5.31 4.56
C ILE A 70 -14.17 -5.99 3.35
N GLN A 71 -14.16 -5.34 2.19
CA GLN A 71 -13.42 -5.85 1.02
C GLN A 71 -11.91 -5.97 1.27
N ARG A 72 -11.37 -5.24 2.25
CA ARG A 72 -9.96 -5.27 2.61
C ARG A 72 -9.70 -6.00 3.93
N ILE A 73 -10.68 -6.72 4.48
CA ILE A 73 -10.59 -7.33 5.82
C ILE A 73 -9.40 -8.30 5.97
N GLN A 74 -9.08 -9.04 4.91
CA GLN A 74 -7.93 -9.95 4.86
C GLN A 74 -6.58 -9.20 4.95
N LYS A 75 -6.52 -7.98 4.37
CA LYS A 75 -5.34 -7.10 4.50
C LYS A 75 -5.30 -6.40 5.84
N ILE A 76 -6.47 -6.16 6.45
CA ILE A 76 -6.56 -5.44 7.71
C ILE A 76 -6.08 -6.30 8.89
N GLY A 77 -6.34 -7.61 8.83
CA GLY A 77 -5.96 -8.55 9.88
C GLY A 77 -6.76 -8.40 11.18
N ALA A 78 -7.96 -7.79 11.10
CA ALA A 78 -8.88 -7.64 12.20
C ALA A 78 -10.31 -8.02 11.76
N ASN A 79 -11.13 -8.48 12.70
CA ASN A 79 -12.54 -8.74 12.43
C ASN A 79 -13.30 -7.42 12.30
N ILE A 80 -14.33 -7.40 11.47
CA ILE A 80 -15.19 -6.23 11.28
C ILE A 80 -16.61 -6.61 11.69
N GLN A 81 -17.24 -5.80 12.53
CA GLN A 81 -18.62 -5.98 12.94
C GLN A 81 -19.45 -4.79 12.46
N VAL A 82 -20.52 -5.02 11.70
CA VAL A 82 -21.43 -3.97 11.23
C VAL A 82 -22.84 -4.30 11.69
N GLU A 83 -23.47 -3.39 12.45
CA GLU A 83 -24.85 -3.52 12.93
C GLU A 83 -25.16 -4.87 13.62
N GLY A 84 -24.16 -5.44 14.30
CA GLY A 84 -24.28 -6.72 14.99
C GLY A 84 -23.77 -7.94 14.21
N ILE A 85 -23.51 -7.83 12.91
CA ILE A 85 -23.02 -8.94 12.08
C ILE A 85 -21.50 -8.87 11.99
N THR A 86 -20.85 -9.99 12.31
CA THR A 86 -19.39 -10.09 12.35
C THR A 86 -18.84 -10.76 11.11
N PHE A 87 -18.01 -10.02 10.39
CA PHE A 87 -17.16 -10.50 9.32
C PHE A 87 -15.80 -10.86 9.89
N THR A 88 -15.41 -12.11 9.71
CA THR A 88 -14.11 -12.60 10.16
C THR A 88 -13.03 -12.27 9.13
N GLN A 89 -11.80 -12.05 9.59
CA GLN A 89 -10.65 -11.83 8.70
C GLN A 89 -10.42 -12.92 7.63
N SER A 90 -10.92 -14.14 7.85
CA SER A 90 -10.79 -15.28 6.94
C SER A 90 -12.00 -15.48 6.03
N ILE A 91 -12.90 -14.51 5.93
CA ILE A 91 -14.13 -14.66 5.16
C ILE A 91 -13.86 -14.60 3.64
N ASP A 92 -14.64 -15.39 2.90
CA ASP A 92 -14.66 -15.34 1.44
C ASP A 92 -15.54 -14.17 0.98
N ILE A 93 -14.91 -13.08 0.53
CA ILE A 93 -15.57 -11.83 0.16
C ILE A 93 -16.52 -12.04 -1.02
N ASP A 94 -16.20 -12.96 -1.95
CA ASP A 94 -16.98 -13.19 -3.16
C ASP A 94 -18.32 -13.89 -2.86
N ASN A 95 -18.38 -14.63 -1.76
CA ASN A 95 -19.58 -15.34 -1.29
C ASN A 95 -20.28 -14.66 -0.10
N THR A 96 -19.76 -13.53 0.37
CA THR A 96 -20.31 -12.83 1.53
C THR A 96 -21.34 -11.79 1.11
N ASP A 97 -22.54 -11.89 1.66
CA ASP A 97 -23.56 -10.87 1.46
C ASP A 97 -23.23 -9.60 2.27
N VAL A 98 -22.83 -8.55 1.57
CA VAL A 98 -22.57 -7.21 2.11
C VAL A 98 -23.66 -6.19 1.75
N SER A 99 -24.73 -6.64 1.08
CA SER A 99 -25.82 -5.77 0.59
C SER A 99 -26.61 -5.10 1.71
N MET A 100 -26.54 -5.65 2.92
CA MET A 100 -27.14 -5.09 4.13
C MET A 100 -26.51 -3.76 4.58
N ILE A 101 -25.34 -3.39 4.07
CA ILE A 101 -24.64 -2.16 4.46
C ILE A 101 -25.25 -0.99 3.69
N ASN A 102 -25.83 -0.05 4.43
CA ASN A 102 -26.39 1.14 3.81
C ASN A 102 -25.29 2.16 3.50
N LEU A 103 -24.96 2.29 2.21
CA LEU A 103 -23.93 3.21 1.72
C LEU A 103 -24.17 4.68 2.07
N LYS A 104 -25.42 5.08 2.31
CA LYS A 104 -25.80 6.46 2.65
C LYS A 104 -25.86 6.72 4.16
N LYS A 105 -25.76 5.67 4.98
CA LYS A 105 -25.72 5.79 6.44
C LYS A 105 -24.29 6.09 6.90
N SER A 106 -24.18 6.93 7.92
CA SER A 106 -22.94 7.15 8.66
C SER A 106 -22.88 6.21 9.85
N TYR A 107 -21.77 5.50 9.98
CA TYR A 107 -21.50 4.52 11.01
C TYR A 107 -20.44 5.06 11.96
N ARG A 108 -20.68 4.88 13.26
CA ARG A 108 -19.70 5.20 14.29
C ARG A 108 -18.76 4.01 14.50
N THR A 109 -17.46 4.28 14.57
CA THR A 109 -16.45 3.23 14.71
C THR A 109 -15.96 3.09 16.14
N LYS A 110 -15.77 1.85 16.57
CA LYS A 110 -15.16 1.49 17.83
C LYS A 110 -14.13 0.39 17.64
N TYR A 111 -12.93 0.60 18.17
CA TYR A 111 -11.85 -0.37 18.09
C TYR A 111 -11.73 -1.18 19.37
N VAL A 112 -11.82 -2.50 19.25
CA VAL A 112 -11.52 -3.45 20.32
C VAL A 112 -10.08 -3.92 20.14
N ARG A 113 -9.27 -3.77 21.20
CA ARG A 113 -7.86 -4.16 21.22
C ARG A 113 -7.62 -5.28 22.22
N ASN A 114 -6.64 -6.13 21.94
CA ASN A 114 -6.17 -7.16 22.87
C ASN A 114 -5.22 -6.57 23.94
N THR A 115 -4.78 -7.41 24.88
CA THR A 115 -3.85 -7.05 25.97
C THR A 115 -2.47 -6.61 25.47
N ALA A 116 -2.10 -6.92 24.22
CA ALA A 116 -0.88 -6.46 23.56
C ALA A 116 -1.06 -5.13 22.81
N GLY A 117 -2.27 -4.53 22.85
CA GLY A 117 -2.58 -3.27 22.19
C GLY A 117 -2.90 -3.37 20.69
N LEU A 118 -2.98 -4.58 20.14
CA LEU A 118 -3.35 -4.81 18.73
C LEU A 118 -4.87 -4.79 18.56
N ILE A 119 -5.34 -4.15 17.49
CA ILE A 119 -6.77 -4.12 17.14
C ILE A 119 -7.19 -5.52 16.69
N THR A 120 -8.15 -6.12 17.40
CA THR A 120 -8.72 -7.43 17.06
C THR A 120 -10.06 -7.31 16.37
N THR A 121 -10.83 -6.26 16.66
CA THR A 121 -12.17 -6.07 16.10
C THR A 121 -12.50 -4.59 15.92
N ILE A 122 -13.06 -4.26 14.76
CA ILE A 122 -13.56 -2.94 14.41
C ILE A 122 -15.09 -3.04 14.38
N ILE A 123 -15.78 -2.23 15.18
CA ILE A 123 -17.24 -2.26 15.31
C ILE A 123 -17.82 -0.97 14.72
N PHE A 124 -18.74 -1.13 13.77
CA PHE A 124 -19.50 -0.07 13.11
C PHE A 124 -20.98 -0.14 13.53
N THR A 125 -21.51 0.94 14.10
CA THR A 125 -22.91 1.08 14.57
C THR A 125 -23.64 2.26 13.93
#